data_AF-A0AAJ3JQF6-F1
#
_entry.id   AF-A0AAJ3JQF6-F1
#
_cell.length_a   1.000
_cell.length_b   1.000
_cell.length_c   1.000
_cell.angle_alpha   90.00
_cell.angle_beta   90.00
_cell.angle_gamma   90.00
#
_symmetry.space_group_name_H-M   'P 1'
#
loop_
_entity.id
_entity.type
_entity.pdbx_description
1 polymer ?
#
loop_
_entity_poly.entity_id
_entity_poly.type
_entity_poly.pdbx_seq_one_letter_code
_entity_poly.pdbx_strand_id
1 'polypeptide(L)'
;MPKYMLDYIRLCRECSLDLRTIGNMLNIVIPSLQREAVAIRGAVSEFSGEFHELEQDAELLESAIRAGLQRCSPQPHQQELFAA
;
A
#
# COMPACT_ATOMS: atom_id res chain seq x y z
N MET A 1 12.20 9.25 -0.73
CA MET A 1 11.62 8.01 -1.33
C MET A 1 12.05 7.72 -2.78
N PRO A 2 12.33 6.45 -3.17
CA PRO A 2 12.58 6.03 -4.56
C PRO A 2 11.38 6.17 -5.51
N LYS A 3 11.65 6.37 -6.81
CA LYS A 3 10.61 6.59 -7.84
C LYS A 3 9.55 5.47 -7.90
N TYR A 4 9.97 4.20 -7.86
CA TYR A 4 9.05 3.06 -7.98
C TYR A 4 8.02 3.04 -6.83
N MET A 5 8.41 3.43 -5.60
CA MET A 5 7.47 3.52 -4.48
C MET A 5 6.44 4.62 -4.71
N LEU A 6 6.86 5.78 -5.24
CA LEU A 6 5.94 6.87 -5.57
C LEU A 6 4.92 6.43 -6.63
N ASP A 7 5.36 5.68 -7.64
CA ASP A 7 4.49 5.13 -8.67
C ASP A 7 3.47 4.14 -8.07
N TYR A 8 3.91 3.25 -7.17
CA TYR A 8 3.01 2.32 -6.49
C TYR A 8 2.08 2.99 -5.48
N ILE A 9 2.51 4.05 -4.78
CA ILE A 9 1.66 4.87 -3.91
C ILE A 9 0.52 5.50 -4.73
N ARG A 10 0.82 5.99 -5.94
CA ARG A 10 -0.21 6.52 -6.85
C ARG A 10 -1.21 5.44 -7.24
N LEU A 11 -0.73 4.24 -7.58
CA LEU A 11 -1.60 3.10 -7.90
C LEU A 11 -2.53 2.72 -6.73
N CYS A 12 -2.04 2.79 -5.48
CA CYS A 12 -2.90 2.58 -4.31
C CYS A 12 -4.02 3.63 -4.15
N ARG A 13 -3.89 4.80 -4.80
CA ARG A 13 -4.89 5.89 -4.78
C ARG A 13 -5.79 5.90 -6.01
N GLU A 14 -5.56 5.03 -6.98
CA GLU A 14 -6.38 4.90 -8.18
C GLU A 14 -7.38 3.75 -7.98
N CYS A 15 -8.63 3.94 -8.43
CA CYS A 15 -9.60 2.83 -8.45
C CYS A 15 -9.40 2.05 -9.75
N SER A 16 -8.91 0.82 -9.67
CA SER A 16 -8.90 -0.11 -10.80
C SER A 16 -10.02 -1.12 -10.66
N LEU A 17 -10.73 -1.39 -11.75
CA LEU A 17 -11.72 -2.47 -11.86
C LEU A 17 -11.14 -3.69 -12.60
N ASP A 18 -9.90 -3.60 -13.08
CA ASP A 18 -9.23 -4.72 -13.73
C ASP A 18 -8.75 -5.73 -12.68
N LEU A 19 -9.33 -6.94 -12.72
CA LEU A 19 -9.05 -8.00 -11.74
C LEU A 19 -7.58 -8.40 -11.69
N ARG A 20 -6.86 -8.34 -12.82
CA ARG A 20 -5.42 -8.62 -12.85
C ARG A 20 -4.64 -7.54 -12.11
N THR A 21 -5.00 -6.27 -12.32
CA THR A 21 -4.43 -5.14 -11.58
C THR A 21 -4.72 -5.27 -10.09
N ILE A 22 -5.96 -5.55 -9.69
CA ILE A 22 -6.33 -5.79 -8.28
C ILE A 22 -5.51 -6.95 -7.70
N GLY A 23 -5.41 -8.06 -8.42
CA GLY A 23 -4.61 -9.22 -8.02
C GLY A 23 -3.13 -8.88 -7.82
N ASN A 24 -2.53 -8.13 -8.75
CA ASN A 24 -1.14 -7.68 -8.63
C ASN A 24 -0.96 -6.70 -7.45
N MET A 25 -1.93 -5.82 -7.22
CA MET A 25 -1.92 -4.90 -6.10
C MET A 25 -1.91 -5.66 -4.77
N LEU A 26 -2.83 -6.61 -4.59
CA LEU A 26 -2.98 -7.37 -3.35
C LEU A 26 -1.81 -8.34 -3.09
N ASN A 27 -1.31 -9.01 -4.13
CA ASN A 27 -0.38 -10.13 -3.94
C ASN A 27 1.09 -9.74 -4.13
N ILE A 28 1.38 -8.61 -4.79
CA ILE A 28 2.76 -8.23 -5.14
C ILE A 28 3.07 -6.83 -4.62
N VAL A 29 2.30 -5.82 -5.03
CA VAL A 29 2.64 -4.42 -4.77
C VAL A 29 2.47 -4.08 -3.29
N ILE A 30 1.28 -4.28 -2.72
CA ILE A 30 1.00 -3.94 -1.32
C ILE A 30 1.95 -4.68 -0.35
N PRO A 31 2.18 -6.01 -0.48
CA PRO A 31 3.14 -6.70 0.38
C PRO A 31 4.57 -6.16 0.26
N SER A 32 4.98 -5.72 -0.94
CA SER A 32 6.29 -5.11 -1.15
C SER A 32 6.38 -3.76 -0.45
N LEU A 33 5.36 -2.90 -0.60
CA LEU A 33 5.29 -1.62 0.10
C LEU A 33 5.25 -1.78 1.62
N GLN A 34 4.59 -2.82 2.15
CA GLN A 34 4.60 -3.12 3.59
C GLN A 34 6.00 -3.45 4.11
N ARG A 35 6.80 -4.22 3.36
CA ARG A 35 8.20 -4.49 3.74
C ARG A 35 9.02 -3.20 3.78
N GLU A 36 8.85 -2.33 2.79
CA GLU A 36 9.52 -1.02 2.74
C GLU A 36 9.08 -0.13 3.90
N ALA A 37 7.78 -0.09 4.21
CA ALA A 37 7.25 0.68 5.34
C ALA A 37 7.86 0.22 6.67
N VAL A 38 8.00 -1.09 6.88
CA VAL A 38 8.68 -1.65 8.06
C VAL A 38 10.15 -1.24 8.09
N ALA A 39 10.86 -1.28 6.96
CA ALA A 39 12.26 -0.86 6.89
C ALA A 39 12.42 0.63 7.22
N ILE A 40 11.59 1.50 6.65
CA ILE A 40 11.60 2.94 6.92
C ILE A 40 11.25 3.20 8.40
N ARG A 41 10.23 2.54 8.95
CA ARG A 41 9.83 2.70 10.36
C ARG A 41 10.91 2.21 11.33
N GLY A 42 11.64 1.15 10.96
CA GLY A 42 12.83 0.69 11.67
C GLY A 42 13.93 1.75 11.68
N ALA A 43 14.21 2.36 10.54
CA ALA A 43 15.19 3.44 10.43
C ALA A 43 14.76 4.69 11.25
N VAL A 44 13.48 5.09 11.22
CA VAL A 44 12.96 6.18 12.07
C VAL A 44 13.25 5.90 13.55
N SER A 45 13.06 4.64 13.98
CA SER A 45 13.30 4.23 15.36
C SER A 45 14.80 4.22 15.72
N GLU A 46 15.65 3.76 14.80
CA GLU A 46 17.12 3.73 14.96
C GLU A 46 17.69 5.14 15.13
N PHE A 47 17.17 6.10 14.36
CA PHE A 47 17.58 7.51 14.44
C PHE A 47 16.73 8.34 15.41
N SER A 48 15.94 7.71 16.29
CA SER A 48 15.11 8.39 17.30
C SER A 48 14.25 9.53 16.74
N GLY A 49 13.79 9.43 15.49
CA GLY A 49 13.00 10.47 14.83
C GLY A 49 13.76 11.75 14.47
N GLU A 50 15.09 11.77 14.51
CA GLU A 50 15.90 12.95 14.13
C GLU A 50 15.65 13.41 12.69
N PHE A 51 15.21 12.50 11.81
CA PHE A 51 14.89 12.78 10.42
C PHE A 51 13.38 12.87 10.19
N HIS A 52 12.85 14.08 10.31
CA HIS A 52 11.42 14.34 10.14
C HIS A 52 10.90 13.96 8.74
N GLU A 53 11.73 14.09 7.69
CA GLU A 53 11.39 13.65 6.33
C GLU A 53 11.18 12.14 6.25
N LEU A 54 11.94 11.35 7.03
CA LEU A 54 11.83 9.90 7.05
C LEU A 54 10.52 9.45 7.72
N GLU A 55 10.10 10.17 8.76
CA GLU A 55 8.82 9.97 9.42
C GLU A 55 7.64 10.29 8.50
N GLN A 56 7.73 11.39 7.75
CA GLN A 56 6.74 11.75 6.73
C GLN A 56 6.68 10.71 5.59
N ASP A 57 7.84 10.23 5.12
CA ASP A 57 7.90 9.16 4.11
C ASP A 57 7.24 7.87 4.61
N ALA A 58 7.45 7.51 5.89
CA ALA A 58 6.82 6.35 6.51
C ALA A 58 5.29 6.51 6.59
N GLU A 59 4.81 7.65 7.09
CA GLU A 59 3.38 7.95 7.20
C GLU A 59 2.68 7.96 5.85
N LEU A 60 3.31 8.57 4.85
CA LEU A 60 2.80 8.63 3.49
C LEU A 60 2.63 7.22 2.90
N LEU A 61 3.66 6.39 3.06
CA LEU A 61 3.68 5.03 2.53
C LEU A 61 2.63 4.16 3.22
N GLU A 62 2.54 4.21 4.56
CA GLU A 62 1.53 3.47 5.32
C GLU A 62 0.09 3.92 5.00
N SER A 63 -0.12 5.22 4.81
CA SER A 63 -1.40 5.78 4.39
C SER A 63 -1.81 5.24 3.02
N ALA A 64 -0.87 5.19 2.07
CA ALA A 64 -1.11 4.64 0.75
C ALA A 64 -1.43 3.14 0.81
N ILE A 65 -0.71 2.36 1.62
CA ILE A 65 -0.99 0.92 1.83
C ILE A 65 -2.42 0.71 2.33
N ARG A 66 -2.85 1.48 3.35
CA ARG A 66 -4.22 1.40 3.88
C ARG A 66 -5.26 1.71 2.82
N ALA A 67 -5.05 2.77 2.03
CA ALA A 67 -5.94 3.12 0.93
C ALA A 67 -5.99 2.01 -0.15
N GLY A 68 -4.84 1.45 -0.51
CA GLY A 68 -4.74 0.36 -1.48
C GLY A 68 -5.50 -0.88 -1.02
N LEU A 69 -5.34 -1.28 0.25
CA LEU A 69 -6.08 -2.41 0.85
C LEU A 69 -7.58 -2.19 0.81
N GLN A 70 -8.06 -1.01 1.24
CA GLN A 70 -9.49 -0.68 1.25
C GLN A 70 -10.11 -0.72 -0.15
N ARG A 71 -9.36 -0.26 -1.16
CA ARG A 71 -9.85 -0.17 -2.54
C ARG A 71 -9.75 -1.49 -3.31
N CYS A 72 -8.72 -2.27 -3.03
CA CYS A 72 -8.49 -3.55 -3.71
C CYS A 72 -9.24 -4.71 -3.04
N SER A 73 -9.78 -4.52 -1.83
CA SER A 73 -10.58 -5.56 -1.18
C SER A 73 -11.93 -5.70 -1.90
N PRO A 74 -12.27 -6.89 -2.43
CA PRO A 74 -13.59 -7.12 -3.01
C PRO A 74 -14.67 -6.90 -1.94
N GLN A 75 -15.73 -6.16 -2.28
CA GLN A 75 -16.88 -6.03 -1.40
C GLN A 75 -17.58 -7.39 -1.28
N PRO A 76 -18.03 -7.81 -0.08
CA PRO A 76 -18.62 -9.13 0.15
C PRO A 76 -19.79 -9.47 -0.78
N HIS A 77 -20.51 -8.45 -1.28
CA HIS A 77 -21.65 -8.62 -2.19
C HIS A 77 -21.34 -9.35 -3.51
N GLN A 78 -20.08 -9.41 -3.96
CA GLN A 78 -19.75 -10.13 -5.21
C GLN A 78 -19.57 -11.65 -5.03
N GLN A 79 -19.33 -12.15 -3.81
CA GLN A 79 -19.21 -13.59 -3.57
C GLN A 79 -20.58 -14.27 -3.41
N GLU A 80 -21.60 -13.53 -2.98
CA GLU A 80 -22.97 -14.05 -2.83
C GLU A 80 -23.69 -14.25 -4.18
N LEU A 81 -23.31 -13.48 -5.21
CA LEU A 81 -23.94 -13.54 -6.54
C LEU A 81 -23.61 -14.82 -7.34
N PHE A 82 -22.59 -15.58 -6.94
CA PHE A 82 -22.17 -16.83 -7.60
C PHE A 82 -22.42 -18.09 -6.76
N ALA A 83 -23.08 -17.94 -5.60
CA ALA A 83 -23.39 -19.03 -4.69
C ALA A 83 -24.85 -19.56 -4.81
N ALA A 84 -25.57 -19.17 -5.86
CA ALA A 84 -26.95 -19.58 -6.14
C ALA A 84 -27.05 -20.56 -7.31
#